data_AF-A0A7S0CIH0-F1
#
_entry.id   AF-A0A7S0CIH0-F1
#
_cell.length_a   1.000
_cell.length_b   1.000
_cell.length_c   1.000
_cell.angle_alpha   90.00
_cell.angle_beta   90.00
_cell.angle_gamma   90.00
#
_symmetry.space_group_name_H-M   'P 1'
#
loop_
_entity.id
_entity.type
_entity.pdbx_description
1 polymer ?
#
loop_
_entity_poly.entity_id
_entity_poly.type
_entity_poly.pdbx_seq_one_letter_code
_entity_poly.pdbx_strand_id
1 'polypeptide(L)'
;PRNQPQFSSSFNSNSRGKTTSLHSSVTSTEEKPFSPLKSVLRFRGPVSTGYGRGSKKLGIPTANLPESLFGEALSQMETGVYFGWAVVEDDKDRNGMNVPQKAVVNI
;
A
#
# COMPACT_ATOMS: atom_id res chain seq x y z
N PRO A 1 -38.72 6.11 -25.53
CA PRO A 1 -37.78 6.34 -26.66
C PRO A 1 -37.16 7.74 -26.55
N ARG A 2 -35.85 7.79 -26.34
CA ARG A 2 -35.07 8.93 -25.82
C ARG A 2 -34.53 9.76 -26.99
N ASN A 3 -34.87 11.05 -27.06
CA ASN A 3 -34.24 12.02 -27.97
C ASN A 3 -33.40 13.01 -27.14
N GLN A 4 -32.09 13.05 -27.37
CA GLN A 4 -31.25 14.21 -27.08
C GLN A 4 -30.37 14.53 -28.29
N PRO A 5 -30.06 15.82 -28.50
CA PRO A 5 -29.69 16.36 -29.81
C PRO A 5 -28.20 16.24 -30.14
N GLN A 6 -27.95 16.21 -31.45
CA GLN A 6 -26.66 16.24 -32.13
C GLN A 6 -25.97 17.59 -31.94
N PHE A 7 -24.69 17.60 -31.53
CA PHE A 7 -23.79 18.74 -31.71
C PHE A 7 -22.74 18.40 -32.76
N SER A 8 -22.66 19.26 -33.76
CA SER A 8 -21.88 19.13 -34.98
C SER A 8 -20.58 19.93 -34.92
N SER A 9 -19.65 19.53 -35.80
CA SER A 9 -18.50 20.27 -36.34
C SER A 9 -17.29 20.43 -35.38
N SER A 10 -16.03 20.22 -35.80
CA SER A 10 -15.43 20.57 -37.09
C SER A 10 -14.22 19.71 -37.45
N PHE A 11 -13.97 19.65 -38.76
CA PHE A 11 -12.93 18.92 -39.47
C PHE A 11 -11.55 19.60 -39.45
N ASN A 12 -10.54 18.78 -39.81
CA ASN A 12 -9.25 19.08 -40.45
C ASN A 12 -8.05 19.38 -39.52
N SER A 13 -6.85 18.81 -39.71
CA SER A 13 -6.23 18.38 -40.97
C SER A 13 -5.12 17.34 -40.81
N ASN A 14 -4.91 16.59 -41.89
CA ASN A 14 -3.85 15.61 -42.14
C ASN A 14 -2.43 16.14 -41.86
N SER A 15 -1.58 15.30 -41.28
CA SER A 15 -0.22 15.12 -41.78
C SER A 15 0.20 13.64 -41.71
N ARG A 16 0.79 13.17 -42.81
CA ARG A 16 1.00 11.79 -43.21
C ARG A 16 2.10 11.11 -42.40
N GLY A 17 1.88 9.85 -42.00
CA GLY A 17 2.92 8.98 -41.47
C GLY A 17 2.46 7.53 -41.23
N LYS A 18 2.42 6.74 -42.31
CA LYS A 18 2.49 5.26 -42.38
C LYS A 18 1.47 4.45 -41.56
N THR A 19 0.55 3.83 -42.29
CA THR A 19 -0.09 2.57 -41.90
C THR A 19 0.96 1.47 -41.74
N THR A 20 1.18 1.01 -40.52
CA THR A 20 1.58 -0.38 -40.26
C THR A 20 0.61 -0.94 -39.25
N SER A 21 -0.24 -1.84 -39.73
CA SER A 21 -1.07 -2.72 -38.92
C SER A 21 -0.16 -3.52 -37.99
N LEU A 22 -0.04 -3.06 -36.75
CA LEU A 22 0.33 -3.91 -35.64
C LEU A 22 -0.71 -3.63 -34.58
N HIS A 23 -1.69 -4.52 -34.48
CA HIS A 23 -2.34 -4.77 -33.20
C HIS A 23 -1.20 -5.03 -32.21
N SER A 24 -0.75 -3.99 -31.50
CA SER A 24 -0.06 -4.22 -30.25
C SER A 24 -1.12 -4.83 -29.36
N SER A 25 -1.09 -6.15 -29.23
CA SER A 25 -1.75 -6.84 -28.14
C SER A 25 -1.34 -6.13 -26.87
N VAL A 26 -2.21 -5.25 -26.38
CA VAL A 26 -2.15 -4.77 -25.02
C VAL A 26 -2.47 -6.01 -24.19
N THR A 27 -1.45 -6.82 -23.93
CA THR A 27 -1.41 -7.64 -22.74
C THR A 27 -1.42 -6.65 -21.60
N SER A 28 -2.62 -6.26 -21.18
CA SER A 28 -2.85 -5.71 -19.86
C SER A 28 -2.39 -6.79 -18.89
N THR A 29 -1.11 -6.78 -18.54
CA THR A 29 -0.70 -7.36 -17.28
C THR A 29 -1.50 -6.58 -16.24
N GLU A 30 -2.41 -7.25 -15.55
CA GLU A 30 -2.96 -6.68 -14.33
C GLU A 30 -1.79 -6.54 -13.34
N GLU A 31 -1.07 -5.42 -13.44
CA GLU A 31 -0.07 -5.00 -12.47
C GLU A 31 -0.80 -4.88 -11.14
N LYS A 32 -0.63 -5.88 -10.27
CA LYS A 32 -1.19 -5.82 -8.92
C LYS A 32 -0.61 -4.59 -8.22
N PRO A 33 -1.41 -3.83 -7.45
CA PRO A 33 -0.94 -2.61 -6.78
C PRO A 33 0.04 -2.89 -5.63
N PHE A 34 0.45 -4.15 -5.43
CA PHE A 34 1.38 -4.59 -4.40
C PHE A 34 2.21 -5.78 -4.89
N SER A 35 3.43 -5.89 -4.37
CA SER A 35 4.29 -7.05 -4.57
C SER A 35 4.25 -7.95 -3.34
N PRO A 36 3.95 -9.26 -3.47
CA PRO A 36 3.95 -10.17 -2.33
C PRO A 36 5.37 -10.39 -1.80
N LEU A 37 5.50 -10.56 -0.49
CA LEU A 37 6.76 -10.96 0.13
C LEU A 37 7.11 -12.41 -0.23
N LYS A 38 8.41 -12.69 -0.40
CA LYS A 38 8.90 -14.06 -0.63
C LYS A 38 8.62 -15.00 0.54
N SER A 39 8.59 -14.45 1.76
CA SER A 39 8.30 -15.17 3.01
C SER A 39 7.61 -14.24 4.01
N VAL A 40 6.91 -14.83 4.98
CA VAL A 40 6.27 -14.07 6.07
C VAL A 40 7.35 -13.59 7.04
N LEU A 41 7.35 -12.29 7.32
CA LEU A 41 8.21 -11.68 8.32
C LEU A 41 7.47 -11.53 9.64
N ARG A 42 8.17 -11.80 10.75
CA ARG A 42 7.62 -11.71 12.10
C ARG A 42 8.56 -10.87 12.95
N PHE A 43 8.03 -9.77 13.48
CA PHE A 43 8.73 -8.88 14.40
C PHE A 43 7.95 -8.84 15.71
N ARG A 44 8.66 -8.92 16.83
CA ARG A 44 8.10 -8.79 18.18
C ARG A 44 9.07 -7.99 19.02
N GLY A 45 8.55 -6.99 19.71
CA GLY A 45 9.37 -6.12 20.55
C GLY A 45 8.53 -5.11 21.31
N PRO A 46 9.12 -4.44 22.30
CA PRO A 46 8.44 -3.37 23.01
C PRO A 46 8.13 -2.21 22.06
N VAL A 47 6.94 -1.65 22.22
CA VAL A 47 6.57 -0.41 21.53
C VAL A 47 7.40 0.73 22.10
N SER A 48 8.17 1.40 21.26
CA SER A 48 8.96 2.57 21.67
C SER A 48 8.12 3.83 21.69
N THR A 49 8.44 4.74 22.60
CA THR A 49 7.82 6.06 22.66
C THR A 49 8.25 6.87 21.42
N GLY A 50 7.27 7.27 20.62
CA GLY A 50 7.52 8.17 19.49
C GLY A 50 7.76 9.62 19.93
N TYR A 51 8.13 10.48 18.97
CA TYR A 51 8.39 11.91 19.15
C TYR A 51 7.13 12.77 19.43
N GLY A 52 6.09 12.22 20.06
CA GLY A 52 4.92 12.99 20.50
C GLY A 52 4.05 13.58 19.38
N ARG A 53 4.06 13.02 18.17
CA ARG A 53 3.23 13.51 17.07
C ARG A 53 1.85 12.85 17.04
N GLY A 54 0.81 13.67 17.22
CA GLY A 54 -0.47 13.67 16.48
C GLY A 54 -1.37 12.42 16.39
N SER A 55 -0.89 11.19 16.51
CA SER A 55 -1.68 9.96 16.30
C SER A 55 -2.91 9.88 17.21
N LYS A 56 -2.76 10.29 18.47
CA LYS A 56 -3.86 10.44 19.42
C LYS A 56 -4.89 11.53 19.00
N LYS A 57 -4.46 12.57 18.27
CA LYS A 57 -5.32 13.65 17.77
C LYS A 57 -5.99 13.30 16.43
N LEU A 58 -5.33 12.46 15.62
CA LEU A 58 -5.84 11.95 14.35
C LEU A 58 -6.72 10.70 14.53
N GLY A 59 -6.70 10.06 15.71
CA GLY A 59 -7.46 8.85 16.00
C GLY A 59 -6.91 7.58 15.35
N ILE A 60 -5.71 7.64 14.77
CA ILE A 60 -5.05 6.52 14.10
C ILE A 60 -3.98 5.98 15.04
N PRO A 61 -4.15 4.79 15.63
CA PRO A 61 -3.16 4.22 16.54
C PRO A 61 -1.87 3.88 15.78
N THR A 62 -0.72 4.21 16.37
CA THR A 62 0.62 3.97 15.81
C THR A 62 1.52 3.36 16.87
N ALA A 63 2.34 2.38 16.49
CA ALA A 63 3.36 1.79 17.34
C ALA A 63 4.69 1.81 16.60
N ASN A 64 5.75 2.27 17.25
CA ASN A 64 7.10 2.22 16.70
C ASN A 64 7.83 1.02 17.31
N LEU A 65 8.60 0.30 16.50
CA LEU A 65 9.54 -0.70 16.99
C LEU A 65 10.97 -0.21 16.73
N PRO A 66 11.90 -0.37 17.68
CA PRO A 66 13.27 0.09 17.49
C PRO A 66 14.02 -0.80 16.50
N GLU A 67 14.64 -0.17 15.50
CA GLU A 67 15.45 -0.82 14.46
C GLU A 67 16.58 -1.69 15.05
N SER A 68 17.14 -1.28 16.19
CA SER A 68 18.22 -1.99 16.88
C SER A 68 17.88 -3.44 17.24
N LEU A 69 16.59 -3.81 17.30
CA LEU A 69 16.16 -5.18 17.56
C LEU A 69 16.16 -6.07 16.30
N PHE A 70 16.20 -5.48 15.10
CA PHE A 70 15.94 -6.17 13.83
C PHE A 70 16.95 -5.85 12.72
N GLY A 71 18.09 -5.22 13.03
CA GLY A 71 19.02 -4.67 12.04
C GLY A 71 19.37 -5.61 10.88
N GLU A 72 19.74 -6.87 11.14
CA GLU A 72 20.04 -7.83 10.06
C GLU A 72 18.83 -8.13 9.17
N ALA A 73 17.64 -8.33 9.75
CA ALA A 73 16.42 -8.61 9.02
C ALA A 73 15.95 -7.40 8.19
N LEU A 74 16.09 -6.19 8.74
CA LEU A 74 15.72 -4.95 8.06
C LEU A 74 16.72 -4.57 6.96
N SER A 75 18.00 -4.93 7.09
CA SER A 75 19.02 -4.67 6.05
C SER A 75 18.73 -5.38 4.72
N GLN A 76 17.92 -6.43 4.75
CA GLN A 76 17.51 -7.20 3.57
C GLN A 76 16.17 -6.71 2.98
N MET A 77 15.51 -5.75 3.62
CA MET A 77 14.24 -5.19 3.22
C MET A 77 14.42 -3.89 2.44
N GLU A 78 13.49 -3.63 1.53
CA GLU A 78 13.38 -2.33 0.88
C GLU A 78 12.64 -1.35 1.80
N THR A 79 13.03 -0.08 1.82
CA THR A 79 12.26 0.96 2.50
C THR A 79 10.91 1.11 1.81
N GLY A 80 9.82 1.11 2.56
CA GLY A 80 8.49 1.13 1.96
C GLY A 80 7.35 0.86 2.93
N VAL A 81 6.17 0.64 2.34
CA VAL A 81 4.92 0.37 3.07
C VAL A 81 4.53 -1.10 2.90
N TYR A 82 4.41 -1.78 4.02
CA TYR A 82 4.08 -3.19 4.11
C TYR A 82 2.72 -3.38 4.78
N PHE A 83 1.99 -4.41 4.36
CA PHE A 83 0.68 -4.76 4.92
C PHE A 83 0.76 -6.10 5.63
N GLY A 84 0.05 -6.23 6.75
CA GLY A 84 0.02 -7.47 7.50
C GLY A 84 -0.91 -7.43 8.69
N TRP A 85 -0.53 -8.20 9.70
CA TRP A 85 -1.25 -8.28 10.96
C TRP A 85 -0.30 -7.94 12.11
N ALA A 86 -0.82 -7.24 13.11
CA ALA A 86 -0.13 -6.95 14.34
C ALA A 86 -1.00 -7.33 15.55
N VAL A 87 -0.37 -7.71 16.65
CA VAL A 87 -1.02 -7.99 17.93
C VAL A 87 -0.36 -7.09 18.96
N VAL A 88 -1.18 -6.38 19.75
CA VAL A 88 -0.71 -5.74 20.97
C VAL A 88 -0.90 -6.74 22.10
N GLU A 89 0.21 -7.18 22.69
CA GLU A 89 0.22 -8.18 23.76
C GLU A 89 0.00 -7.50 25.12
N ASP A 90 -0.81 -8.12 25.97
CA ASP A 90 -0.99 -7.69 27.36
C ASP A 90 -1.44 -8.86 28.25
N ASP A 91 -0.76 -9.05 29.38
CA ASP A 91 -1.06 -10.12 30.35
C ASP A 91 -2.43 -9.96 31.02
N LYS A 92 -3.03 -8.76 30.97
CA LYS A 92 -4.31 -8.45 31.63
C LYS A 92 -5.55 -8.62 30.74
N ASP A 93 -5.40 -9.16 29.53
CA ASP A 93 -6.49 -9.44 28.59
C ASP A 93 -7.55 -8.31 28.49
N ARG A 94 -7.12 -7.04 28.43
CA ARG A 94 -8.09 -5.94 28.25
C ARG A 94 -8.64 -5.98 26.82
N ASN A 95 -9.88 -5.52 26.67
CA ASN A 95 -10.65 -5.61 25.44
C ASN A 95 -9.87 -5.09 24.21
N GLY A 96 -9.64 -5.94 23.22
CA GLY A 96 -8.94 -5.61 21.97
C GLY A 96 -7.43 -5.90 21.94
N MET A 97 -6.82 -6.33 23.04
CA MET A 97 -5.45 -6.85 23.06
C MET A 97 -5.42 -8.36 22.85
N ASN A 98 -4.24 -8.91 22.55
CA ASN A 98 -4.03 -10.32 22.21
C ASN A 98 -4.84 -10.81 20.99
N VAL A 99 -5.42 -9.90 20.21
CA VAL A 99 -6.18 -10.19 18.98
C VAL A 99 -5.44 -9.59 17.77
N PRO A 100 -5.26 -10.36 16.67
CA PRO A 100 -4.69 -9.83 15.43
C PRO A 100 -5.53 -8.69 14.84
N GLN A 101 -4.87 -7.58 14.56
CA GLN A 101 -5.43 -6.42 13.86
C GLN A 101 -4.68 -6.22 12.54
N LYS A 102 -5.41 -5.81 11.49
CA LYS A 102 -4.77 -5.41 10.23
C LYS A 102 -3.88 -4.21 10.48
N ALA A 103 -2.67 -4.24 9.94
CA ALA A 103 -1.66 -3.22 10.15
C ALA A 103 -0.99 -2.82 8.84
N VAL A 104 -0.54 -1.58 8.81
CA VAL A 104 0.34 -1.02 7.80
C VAL A 104 1.62 -0.63 8.51
N VAL A 105 2.76 -1.09 8.00
CA VAL A 105 4.08 -0.92 8.59
C VAL A 105 4.95 -0.15 7.63
N ASN A 106 5.60 0.90 8.10
CA ASN A 106 6.65 1.57 7.38
C ASN A 106 8.00 0.99 7.84
N ILE A 107 8.82 0.61 6.87
CA ILE A 107 10.25 0.31 7.06
C ILE A 107 11.03 1.41 6.37
#